data_AF-A0A6A8LXK1-F1
#
_entry.id   AF-A0A6A8LXK1-F1
#
_cell.length_a   1.000
_cell.length_b   1.000
_cell.length_c   1.000
_cell.angle_alpha   90.00
_cell.angle_beta   90.00
_cell.angle_gamma   90.00
#
_symmetry.space_group_name_H-M   'P 1'
#
loop_
_entity.id
_entity.type
_entity.pdbx_description
1 polymer ?
#
loop_
_entity_poly.entity_id
_entity_poly.type
_entity_poly.pdbx_seq_one_letter_code
_entity_poly.pdbx_strand_id
1 'polypeptide(L)'
;PGRAFKDAFDRVGLAPLALGRVLEDGGSVINYLIPWGVAGSFAASTLGVPVLEFLPFTLFALLSPILSVISGYTGIGLKMKK
;
A
#
# COMPACT_ATOMS: atom_id res chain seq x y z
N PRO A 1 12.78 -2.96 -2.64
CA PRO A 1 11.51 -3.61 -3.06
C PRO A 1 11.13 -3.38 -4.53
N GLY A 2 11.08 -2.15 -5.05
CA GLY A 2 10.54 -1.90 -6.39
C GLY A 2 11.30 -2.52 -7.56
N ARG A 3 12.62 -2.68 -7.47
CA ARG A 3 13.39 -3.40 -8.51
C ARG A 3 13.03 -4.89 -8.62
N ALA A 4 12.64 -5.53 -7.51
CA ALA A 4 12.32 -6.96 -7.49
C ALA A 4 10.99 -7.27 -8.20
N PHE A 5 10.03 -6.34 -8.15
CA PHE A 5 8.71 -6.50 -8.79
C PHE A 5 8.64 -5.96 -10.21
N LYS A 6 9.72 -5.32 -10.69
CA LYS A 6 9.76 -4.72 -12.03
C LYS A 6 9.46 -5.74 -13.13
N ASP A 7 10.10 -6.90 -13.09
CA ASP A 7 9.94 -7.94 -14.11
C ASP A 7 8.52 -8.51 -14.14
N ALA A 8 7.86 -8.61 -12.97
CA ALA A 8 6.48 -9.05 -12.88
C ALA A 8 5.51 -8.06 -13.54
N PHE A 9 5.70 -6.75 -13.30
CA PHE A 9 4.88 -5.71 -13.92
C PHE A 9 5.14 -5.57 -15.42
N ASP A 10 6.41 -5.75 -15.84
CA ASP A 10 6.79 -5.75 -17.25
C ASP A 10 6.14 -6.92 -18.02
N ARG A 11 6.03 -8.12 -17.41
CA ARG A 11 5.34 -9.28 -18.02
C ARG A 11 3.85 -9.06 -18.26
N VAL A 12 3.20 -8.27 -17.39
CA VAL A 12 1.76 -7.95 -17.48
C VAL A 12 1.52 -6.70 -18.35
N GLY A 13 2.58 -6.08 -18.89
CA GLY A 13 2.48 -4.89 -19.73
C GLY A 13 2.08 -3.61 -18.98
N LEU A 14 2.23 -3.59 -17.65
CA LEU A 14 1.90 -2.43 -16.82
C LEU A 14 3.05 -1.40 -16.83
N ALA A 15 2.70 -0.12 -16.82
CA ALA A 15 3.72 0.93 -16.74
C ALA A 15 4.45 0.92 -15.38
N PRO A 16 5.72 1.35 -15.32
CA PRO A 16 6.47 1.48 -14.07
C PRO A 16 5.80 2.39 -13.02
N LEU A 17 4.95 3.31 -13.48
CA LEU A 17 4.15 4.19 -12.61
C LEU A 17 3.15 3.40 -11.77
N ALA A 18 2.53 2.35 -12.35
CA ALA A 18 1.60 1.48 -11.62
C ALA A 18 2.33 0.73 -10.50
N LEU A 19 3.55 0.26 -10.78
CA LEU A 19 4.41 -0.36 -9.77
C LEU A 19 4.76 0.61 -8.64
N GLY A 20 5.15 1.84 -8.96
CA GLY A 20 5.43 2.87 -7.96
C GLY A 20 4.24 3.13 -7.05
N ARG A 21 3.05 3.28 -7.64
CA ARG A 21 1.80 3.47 -6.88
C ARG A 21 1.53 2.31 -5.91
N VAL A 22 1.61 1.07 -6.39
CA VAL A 22 1.35 -0.12 -5.56
C VAL A 22 2.38 -0.26 -4.43
N LEU A 23 3.63 0.13 -4.68
CA LEU A 23 4.67 0.11 -3.65
C LEU A 23 4.45 1.15 -2.56
N GLU A 24 3.98 2.36 -2.92
CA GLU A 24 3.62 3.38 -1.95
C GLU A 24 2.40 2.96 -1.11
N ASP A 25 1.36 2.44 -1.77
CA ASP A 25 0.16 1.92 -1.10
C ASP A 25 0.49 0.72 -0.18
N GLY A 26 1.38 -0.19 -0.61
CA GLY A 26 1.75 -1.37 0.18
C GLY A 26 2.78 -1.11 1.27
N GLY A 27 3.71 -0.17 1.04
CA GLY A 27 4.84 0.08 1.92
C GLY A 27 4.62 1.23 2.89
N SER A 28 4.21 2.40 2.39
CA SER A 28 4.10 3.62 3.18
C SER A 28 2.83 3.61 4.04
N VAL A 29 1.74 3.07 3.47
CA VAL A 29 0.41 3.20 4.03
C VAL A 29 0.08 2.08 5.03
N ILE A 30 0.44 0.82 4.74
CA ILE A 30 0.23 -0.31 5.68
C ILE A 30 1.17 -0.25 6.90
N ASN A 31 2.29 0.48 6.83
CA ASN A 31 3.27 0.55 7.92
C ASN A 31 2.69 1.08 9.25
N TYR A 32 1.62 1.87 9.21
CA TYR A 32 0.91 2.32 10.41
C TYR A 32 0.20 1.19 11.17
N LEU A 33 -0.10 0.09 10.49
CA LEU A 33 -0.80 -1.06 11.05
C LEU A 33 0.15 -2.09 11.64
N ILE A 34 1.46 -1.91 11.45
CA ILE A 34 2.49 -2.82 11.94
C ILE A 34 2.91 -2.38 13.35
N PRO A 35 2.60 -3.14 14.41
CA PRO A 35 2.86 -2.73 15.79
C PRO A 35 4.34 -2.51 16.11
N TRP A 36 5.22 -3.27 15.46
CA TRP A 36 6.67 -3.15 15.58
C TRP A 36 7.28 -2.17 14.55
N GLY A 37 6.47 -1.52 13.73
CA GLY A 37 6.89 -0.50 12.77
C GLY A 37 7.07 0.85 13.46
N VAL A 38 7.96 1.70 12.93
CA VAL A 38 8.24 3.04 13.51
C VAL A 38 6.97 3.91 13.53
N ALA A 39 6.19 3.90 12.45
CA ALA A 39 4.97 4.71 12.36
C ALA A 39 3.85 4.19 13.27
N GLY A 40 3.63 2.87 13.29
CA GLY A 40 2.61 2.24 14.14
C GLY A 40 2.90 2.39 15.63
N SER A 41 4.15 2.17 16.05
CA SER A 41 4.57 2.36 17.44
C SER A 41 4.50 3.82 17.89
N PHE A 42 4.86 4.77 17.02
CA PHE A 42 4.72 6.20 17.30
C PHE A 42 3.25 6.61 17.48
N ALA A 43 2.36 6.17 16.58
CA ALA A 43 0.93 6.45 16.67
C ALA A 43 0.30 5.84 17.93
N ALA A 44 0.62 4.57 18.23
CA ALA A 44 0.16 3.90 19.44
C ALA A 44 0.62 4.61 20.72
N SER A 45 1.88 5.05 20.76
CA SER A 45 2.44 5.76 21.92
C SER A 45 1.83 7.15 22.11
N THR A 46 1.53 7.85 21.00
CA THR A 46 0.94 9.19 21.03
C THR A 46 -0.53 9.14 21.45
N LEU A 47 -1.27 8.15 20.95
CA LEU A 47 -2.70 7.96 21.25
C LEU A 47 -2.94 7.22 22.57
N GLY A 48 -1.91 6.56 23.13
CA GLY A 48 -2.02 5.76 24.35
C GLY A 48 -2.82 4.47 24.17
N VAL A 49 -3.08 4.06 22.93
CA VAL A 49 -3.87 2.86 22.61
C VAL A 49 -3.08 1.90 21.72
N PRO A 50 -3.33 0.58 21.81
CA PRO A 50 -2.72 -0.39 20.89
C PRO A 50 -3.08 -0.13 19.42
N VAL A 51 -2.20 -0.52 18.50
CA VAL A 51 -2.40 -0.36 17.04
C VAL A 51 -3.71 -0.96 16.54
N LEU A 52 -4.11 -2.10 17.10
CA LEU A 52 -5.36 -2.78 16.72
C LEU A 52 -6.61 -1.96 17.07
N GLU A 53 -6.55 -1.06 18.05
CA GLU A 53 -7.70 -0.25 18.44
C GLU A 53 -7.92 0.93 17.50
N PHE A 54 -6.86 1.53 16.96
CA PHE A 54 -7.00 2.60 15.97
C PHE A 54 -7.16 2.08 14.52
N LEU A 55 -6.95 0.78 14.30
CA LEU A 55 -7.09 0.10 13.01
C LEU A 55 -8.36 0.52 12.23
N PRO A 56 -9.60 0.44 12.78
CA PRO A 56 -10.81 0.80 12.02
C PRO A 56 -10.89 2.27 11.64
N PHE A 57 -10.12 3.15 12.30
CA PHE A 57 -10.08 4.58 12.00
C PHE A 57 -9.06 4.92 10.91
N THR A 58 -8.14 4.01 10.61
CA THR A 58 -7.15 4.16 9.52
C THR A 58 -7.72 3.72 8.17
N LEU A 59 -8.89 4.26 7.83
CA LEU A 59 -9.64 3.88 6.61
C LEU A 59 -8.80 4.02 5.35
N PHE A 60 -8.02 5.11 5.22
CA PHE A 60 -7.13 5.27 4.08
C PHE A 60 -6.13 4.12 3.97
N ALA A 61 -5.59 3.66 5.10
CA ALA A 61 -4.62 2.59 5.12
C ALA A 61 -5.18 1.21 4.83
N LEU A 62 -6.44 0.99 5.18
CA LEU A 62 -7.16 -0.23 4.87
C LEU A 62 -7.69 -0.24 3.44
N LEU A 63 -8.21 0.89 2.95
CA LEU A 63 -8.86 0.98 1.64
C LEU A 63 -7.87 1.13 0.48
N SER A 64 -6.75 1.83 0.68
CA SER A 64 -5.71 2.00 -0.34
C SER A 64 -5.28 0.66 -0.98
N PRO A 65 -4.86 -0.38 -0.24
CA PRO A 65 -4.47 -1.66 -0.84
C PRO A 65 -5.66 -2.38 -1.51
N ILE A 66 -6.86 -2.29 -0.95
CA ILE A 66 -8.07 -2.88 -1.54
C ILE A 66 -8.36 -2.26 -2.90
N LEU A 67 -8.36 -0.92 -2.98
CA LEU A 67 -8.59 -0.19 -4.22
C LEU A 67 -7.48 -0.46 -5.25
N SER A 68 -6.23 -0.60 -4.80
CA SER A 68 -5.12 -0.94 -5.69
C SER A 68 -5.20 -2.37 -6.24
N VAL A 69 -5.71 -3.34 -5.47
CA VAL A 69 -6.01 -4.69 -5.97
C VAL A 69 -7.17 -4.67 -6.97
N ILE A 70 -8.25 -3.94 -6.66
CA ILE A 70 -9.40 -3.79 -7.57
C ILE A 70 -8.97 -3.12 -8.88
N SER A 71 -8.17 -2.06 -8.81
CA SER A 71 -7.58 -1.38 -9.96
C SER A 71 -6.68 -2.32 -10.77
N GLY A 72 -5.88 -3.16 -10.09
CA GLY A 72 -5.09 -4.25 -10.68
C GLY A 72 -5.91 -5.23 -11.51
N TYR A 73 -7.04 -5.70 -10.97
CA TYR A 73 -7.89 -6.68 -11.64
C TYR A 73 -8.75 -6.09 -12.76
N THR A 74 -9.28 -4.88 -12.56
CA THR A 74 -10.20 -4.22 -13.50
C THR A 74 -9.50 -3.40 -14.57
N GLY A 75 -8.21 -3.08 -14.38
CA GLY A 75 -7.45 -2.18 -15.27
C GLY A 75 -7.85 -0.70 -15.14
N ILE A 76 -8.78 -0.36 -14.24
CA ILE A 76 -9.28 1.01 -14.07
C ILE A 76 -8.19 1.86 -13.41
N GLY A 77 -7.78 2.94 -14.08
CA GLY A 77 -6.79 3.88 -13.54
C GLY A 77 -5.34 3.41 -13.63
N LEU A 78 -5.07 2.29 -14.33
CA LEU A 78 -3.71 1.80 -14.60
C LEU A 78 -3.24 2.26 -15.97
N LYS A 79 -2.00 2.75 -16.02
CA LYS A 79 -1.34 3.12 -17.26
C LYS A 79 -0.63 1.89 -17.82
N MET A 80 -0.98 1.50 -19.05
CA MET A 80 -0.26 0.44 -19.77
C MET A 80 1.08 0.96 -20.29
N LYS A 81 2.05 0.06 -20.39
CA LYS A 81 3.35 0.33 -20.99
C LYS A 81 3.14 0.45 -22.52
N LYS A 82 3.47 1.62 -23.08
CA LYS A 82 3.53 1.82 -24.54
C LYS A 82 4.73 1.11 -25.13
#